data_AF-A0A4R1JN64-F1
#
_entry.id   AF-A0A4R1JN64-F1
#
_cell.length_a   1.000
_cell.length_b   1.000
_cell.length_c   1.000
_cell.angle_alpha   90.00
_cell.angle_beta   90.00
_cell.angle_gamma   90.00
#
_symmetry.space_group_name_H-M   'P 1'
#
loop_
_entity.id
_entity.type
_entity.pdbx_description
1 polymer ?
#
loop_
_entity_poly.entity_id
_entity_poly.type
_entity_poly.pdbx_seq_one_letter_code
_entity_poly.pdbx_strand_id
1 'polypeptide(L)'
;MELGIFKNFWDGQPNHLPFLNLISYAEEPKEFNLKLSISKLESILENSSEESIIESIKLLLEYEDWRLHLVASMALLNLKQTTRKNITSYFWQRINKGSWISPQILVTLSFSDTEFKEKSKKILSESVKIDYSVLSEIEHHVSRGGTPKSIAEKKIIASLDYLLNDIINDSSDNDAGGSICKGWKENLDKLIKQNIFKLEQF
;
A
#
# COMPACT_ATOMS: atom_id res chain seq x y z
N MET A 1 18.54 7.62 -5.02
CA MET A 1 17.34 6.89 -5.43
C MET A 1 16.57 7.77 -6.40
N GLU A 2 16.30 7.28 -7.59
CA GLU A 2 15.44 7.97 -8.55
C GLU A 2 14.00 7.60 -8.20
N LEU A 3 13.12 8.60 -8.00
CA LEU A 3 11.73 8.38 -7.55
C LEU A 3 10.72 8.96 -8.54
N GLY A 4 11.18 9.27 -9.77
CA GLY A 4 10.40 9.94 -10.79
C GLY A 4 9.71 11.19 -10.25
N ILE A 5 8.42 11.32 -10.54
CA ILE A 5 7.59 12.46 -10.12
C ILE A 5 7.42 12.57 -8.60
N PHE A 6 7.63 11.47 -7.86
CA PHE A 6 7.46 11.42 -6.40
C PHE A 6 8.67 11.93 -5.62
N LYS A 7 9.76 12.36 -6.29
CA LYS A 7 10.95 12.88 -5.61
C LYS A 7 10.62 13.98 -4.59
N ASN A 8 9.74 14.91 -4.96
CA ASN A 8 9.37 16.04 -4.10
C ASN A 8 8.45 15.65 -2.95
N PHE A 9 7.90 14.43 -2.94
CA PHE A 9 7.15 13.90 -1.80
C PHE A 9 8.03 13.71 -0.55
N TRP A 10 9.35 13.57 -0.74
CA TRP A 10 10.34 13.24 0.29
C TRP A 10 11.25 14.40 0.68
N ASP A 11 10.80 15.64 0.49
CA ASP A 11 11.53 16.91 0.73
C ASP A 11 11.82 17.24 2.21
N GLY A 12 12.36 16.27 2.95
CA GLY A 12 12.78 16.45 4.35
C GLY A 12 11.66 16.28 5.38
N GLN A 13 10.43 15.97 4.95
CA GLN A 13 9.31 15.65 5.84
C GLN A 13 8.84 14.20 5.65
N PRO A 14 8.43 13.51 6.73
CA PRO A 14 7.99 12.12 6.65
C PRO A 14 6.54 11.98 6.18
N ASN A 15 6.21 12.55 5.01
CA ASN A 15 4.86 12.62 4.43
C ASN A 15 4.20 11.24 4.18
N HIS A 16 4.98 10.15 4.20
CA HIS A 16 4.47 8.79 4.07
C HIS A 16 3.90 8.24 5.39
N LEU A 17 4.35 8.74 6.56
CA LEU A 17 3.94 8.19 7.85
C LEU A 17 2.43 8.31 8.12
N PRO A 18 1.75 9.43 7.78
CA PRO A 18 0.31 9.50 7.93
C PRO A 18 -0.45 8.43 7.13
N PHE A 19 0.10 7.96 6.01
CA PHE A 19 -0.51 6.91 5.19
C PHE A 19 -0.46 5.52 5.82
N LEU A 20 0.39 5.29 6.84
CA LEU A 20 0.53 3.97 7.46
C LEU A 20 -0.76 3.52 8.14
N ASN A 21 -1.46 4.44 8.81
CA ASN A 21 -2.68 4.16 9.57
C ASN A 21 -3.92 4.91 9.06
N LEU A 22 -3.75 5.97 8.25
CA LEU A 22 -4.83 6.81 7.76
C LEU A 22 -5.68 7.45 8.88
N ILE A 23 -5.03 7.83 9.98
CA ILE A 23 -5.66 8.47 11.14
C ILE A 23 -5.13 9.89 11.26
N SER A 24 -6.03 10.84 11.51
CA SER A 24 -5.65 12.17 12.01
C SER A 24 -5.69 12.19 13.53
N TYR A 25 -4.66 12.81 14.12
CA TYR A 25 -4.55 12.98 15.57
C TYR A 25 -4.97 14.38 16.00
N ALA A 26 -5.33 14.56 17.27
CA ALA A 26 -5.70 15.88 17.79
C ALA A 26 -4.54 16.88 17.76
N GLU A 27 -3.32 16.40 17.96
CA GLU A 27 -2.08 17.19 17.96
C GLU A 27 -1.18 16.74 16.79
N GLU A 28 -1.62 17.02 15.57
CA GLU A 28 -0.82 16.76 14.38
C GLU A 28 0.27 17.84 14.18
N PRO A 29 1.47 17.46 13.69
CA PRO A 29 2.46 18.42 13.24
C PRO A 29 1.89 19.33 12.15
N LYS A 30 2.33 20.60 12.16
CA LYS A 30 1.88 21.59 11.17
C LYS A 30 2.57 21.38 9.83
N GLU A 31 3.74 20.76 9.85
CA GLU A 31 4.64 20.56 8.72
C GLU A 31 4.30 19.30 7.93
N PHE A 32 3.78 18.27 8.59
CA PHE A 32 3.30 17.05 7.95
C PHE A 32 2.13 16.45 8.75
N ASN A 33 1.06 16.12 8.05
CA ASN A 33 -0.10 15.43 8.59
C ASN A 33 -0.86 14.77 7.45
N LEU A 34 -1.88 13.98 7.78
CA LEU A 34 -2.60 13.20 6.77
C LEU A 34 -3.16 14.08 5.65
N LYS A 35 -3.77 15.21 5.99
CA LYS A 35 -4.35 16.12 5.01
C LYS A 35 -3.28 16.72 4.10
N LEU A 36 -2.17 17.22 4.66
CA LEU A 36 -1.06 17.78 3.88
C LEU A 36 -0.41 16.72 2.98
N SER A 37 -0.24 15.50 3.48
CA SER A 37 0.34 14.40 2.71
C SER A 37 -0.56 13.98 1.54
N ILE A 38 -1.89 13.92 1.75
CA ILE A 38 -2.87 13.69 0.67
C ILE A 38 -2.78 14.81 -0.37
N SER A 39 -2.93 16.07 0.04
CA SER A 39 -2.91 17.20 -0.90
C SER A 39 -1.61 17.31 -1.69
N LYS A 40 -0.48 16.95 -1.07
CA LYS A 40 0.81 16.90 -1.75
C LYS A 40 0.85 15.80 -2.81
N LEU A 41 0.34 14.61 -2.49
CA LEU A 41 0.26 13.50 -3.43
C LEU A 41 -0.66 13.86 -4.61
N GLU A 42 -1.85 14.38 -4.34
CA GLU A 42 -2.80 14.85 -5.36
C GLU A 42 -2.15 15.89 -6.29
N SER A 43 -1.49 16.89 -5.72
CA SER A 43 -0.78 17.91 -6.50
C SER A 43 0.31 17.33 -7.41
N ILE A 44 1.07 16.32 -6.95
CA ILE A 44 2.07 15.65 -7.79
C ILE A 44 1.40 14.94 -8.97
N LEU A 45 0.29 14.24 -8.71
CA LEU A 45 -0.42 13.48 -9.74
C LEU A 45 -1.11 14.41 -10.77
N GLU A 46 -1.78 15.47 -10.31
CA GLU A 46 -2.47 16.45 -11.17
C GLU A 46 -1.52 17.17 -12.13
N ASN A 47 -0.27 17.38 -11.72
CA ASN A 47 0.74 18.08 -12.52
C ASN A 47 1.64 17.14 -13.34
N SER A 48 1.29 15.86 -13.44
CA SER A 48 2.08 14.84 -14.14
C SER A 48 1.30 14.19 -15.27
N SER A 49 1.99 13.75 -16.32
CA SER A 49 1.35 12.94 -17.37
C SER A 49 1.04 11.53 -16.86
N GLU A 50 0.00 10.90 -17.41
CA GLU A 50 -0.37 9.52 -17.07
C GLU A 50 0.81 8.54 -17.23
N GLU A 51 1.57 8.67 -18.33
CA GLU A 51 2.78 7.88 -18.57
C GLU A 51 3.82 8.06 -17.46
N SER A 52 4.09 9.30 -17.04
CA SER A 52 5.05 9.58 -15.97
C SER A 52 4.60 9.04 -14.62
N ILE A 53 3.29 9.07 -14.34
CA ILE A 53 2.69 8.48 -13.14
C ILE A 53 2.90 6.96 -13.13
N ILE A 54 2.57 6.30 -14.25
CA ILE A 54 2.70 4.84 -14.40
C ILE A 54 4.15 4.42 -14.16
N GLU A 55 5.11 5.04 -14.87
CA GLU A 55 6.54 4.69 -14.73
C GLU A 55 7.06 4.96 -13.32
N SER A 56 6.67 6.08 -12.71
CA SER A 56 7.09 6.40 -11.35
C SER A 56 6.51 5.43 -10.33
N ILE A 57 5.25 4.99 -10.47
CA ILE A 57 4.66 3.97 -9.58
C ILE A 57 5.38 2.63 -9.72
N LYS A 58 5.70 2.19 -10.95
CA LYS A 58 6.50 0.98 -11.17
C LYS A 58 7.83 1.07 -10.42
N LEU A 59 8.53 2.20 -10.57
CA LEU A 59 9.80 2.45 -9.90
C LEU A 59 9.67 2.37 -8.37
N LEU A 60 8.62 2.96 -7.78
CA LEU A 60 8.35 2.85 -6.34
C LEU A 60 8.14 1.39 -5.88
N LEU A 61 7.50 0.56 -6.70
CA LEU A 61 7.24 -0.85 -6.39
C LEU A 61 8.46 -1.74 -6.64
N GLU A 62 9.41 -1.34 -7.47
CA GLU A 62 10.63 -2.10 -7.72
C GLU A 62 11.57 -2.08 -6.52
N TYR A 63 11.73 -0.90 -5.90
CA TYR A 63 12.53 -0.74 -4.69
C TYR A 63 11.93 -1.53 -3.52
N GLU A 64 12.78 -2.23 -2.78
CA GLU A 64 12.35 -2.86 -1.53
C GLU A 64 12.34 -1.85 -0.39
N ASP A 65 11.32 -0.99 -0.36
CA ASP A 65 11.09 -0.05 0.73
C ASP A 65 9.59 0.11 0.97
N TRP A 66 9.13 -0.35 2.12
CA TRP A 66 7.71 -0.30 2.48
C TRP A 66 7.13 1.13 2.44
N ARG A 67 7.96 2.16 2.66
CA ARG A 67 7.53 3.56 2.63
C ARG A 67 7.15 3.98 1.21
N LEU A 68 7.91 3.53 0.22
CA LEU A 68 7.63 3.78 -1.20
C LEU A 68 6.37 3.03 -1.64
N HIS A 69 6.20 1.79 -1.17
CA HIS A 69 5.00 1.01 -1.47
C HIS A 69 3.72 1.62 -0.88
N LEU A 70 3.78 2.28 0.28
CA LEU A 70 2.65 3.04 0.83
C LEU A 70 2.27 4.21 -0.08
N VAL A 71 3.26 4.98 -0.55
CA VAL A 71 3.01 6.10 -1.47
C VAL A 71 2.44 5.60 -2.79
N ALA A 72 2.97 4.50 -3.34
CA ALA A 72 2.42 3.86 -4.53
C ALA A 72 0.95 3.42 -4.33
N SER A 73 0.63 2.83 -3.16
CA SER A 73 -0.72 2.38 -2.84
C SER A 73 -1.71 3.55 -2.77
N MET A 74 -1.33 4.64 -2.11
CA MET A 74 -2.15 5.86 -2.09
C MET A 74 -2.27 6.50 -3.47
N ALA A 75 -1.20 6.50 -4.27
CA ALA A 75 -1.24 7.02 -5.64
C ALA A 75 -2.25 6.24 -6.49
N LEU A 76 -2.23 4.90 -6.45
CA LEU A 76 -3.14 4.04 -7.18
C LEU A 76 -4.63 4.35 -6.86
N LEU A 77 -4.95 4.61 -5.60
CA LEU A 77 -6.30 4.99 -5.17
C LEU A 77 -6.77 6.34 -5.76
N ASN A 78 -5.85 7.24 -6.13
CA ASN A 78 -6.19 8.54 -6.74
C ASN A 78 -6.35 8.48 -8.27
N LEU A 79 -5.99 7.37 -8.93
CA LEU A 79 -6.02 7.30 -10.39
C LEU A 79 -7.38 6.90 -10.94
N LYS A 80 -7.64 7.25 -12.20
CA LYS A 80 -8.78 6.75 -12.97
C LYS A 80 -8.76 5.24 -13.11
N GLN A 81 -9.94 4.63 -13.20
CA GLN A 81 -10.06 3.18 -13.32
C GLN A 81 -9.32 2.61 -14.55
N THR A 82 -9.27 3.35 -15.66
CA THR A 82 -8.51 2.96 -16.87
C THR A 82 -7.03 2.84 -16.59
N THR A 83 -6.44 3.83 -15.90
CA THR A 83 -5.03 3.83 -15.51
C THR A 83 -4.74 2.76 -14.47
N ARG A 84 -5.63 2.59 -13.46
CA ARG A 84 -5.50 1.54 -12.43
C ARG A 84 -5.34 0.15 -13.07
N LYS A 85 -6.20 -0.19 -14.05
CA LYS A 85 -6.15 -1.48 -14.76
C LYS A 85 -4.79 -1.76 -15.40
N ASN A 86 -4.07 -0.74 -15.85
CA ASN A 86 -2.76 -0.89 -16.49
C ASN A 86 -1.63 -1.16 -15.49
N ILE A 87 -1.85 -0.90 -14.20
CA ILE A 87 -0.78 -0.97 -13.19
C ILE A 87 -1.02 -1.94 -12.03
N THR A 88 -2.25 -2.43 -11.81
CA THR A 88 -2.56 -3.36 -10.71
C THR A 88 -1.73 -4.65 -10.75
N SER A 89 -1.31 -5.11 -11.94
CA SER A 89 -0.43 -6.27 -12.09
C SER A 89 0.92 -6.08 -11.38
N TYR A 90 1.49 -4.87 -11.34
CA TYR A 90 2.73 -4.58 -10.63
C TYR A 90 2.57 -4.63 -9.11
N PHE A 91 1.40 -4.27 -8.58
CA PHE A 91 1.11 -4.41 -7.15
C PHE A 91 1.01 -5.89 -6.75
N TRP A 92 0.37 -6.72 -7.57
CA TRP A 92 0.37 -8.18 -7.34
C TRP A 92 1.78 -8.78 -7.42
N GLN A 93 2.59 -8.35 -8.39
CA GLN A 93 4.00 -8.73 -8.44
C GLN A 93 4.75 -8.30 -7.17
N ARG A 94 4.44 -7.11 -6.63
CA ARG A 94 5.03 -6.63 -5.38
C ARG A 94 4.66 -7.49 -4.19
N ILE A 95 3.41 -7.95 -4.10
CA ILE A 95 2.97 -8.91 -3.08
C ILE A 95 3.79 -10.20 -3.17
N ASN A 96 3.99 -10.74 -4.38
CA ASN A 96 4.78 -11.96 -4.59
C ASN A 96 6.26 -11.78 -4.23
N LYS A 97 6.81 -10.58 -4.42
CA LYS A 97 8.17 -10.24 -3.97
C LYS A 97 8.24 -9.74 -2.52
N GLY A 98 7.09 -9.71 -1.83
CA GLY A 98 6.95 -9.30 -0.45
C GLY A 98 6.94 -7.78 -0.22
N SER A 99 6.21 -7.39 0.83
CA SER A 99 6.21 -6.05 1.39
C SER A 99 5.71 -6.10 2.83
N TRP A 100 6.30 -5.29 3.71
CA TRP A 100 5.83 -5.15 5.10
C TRP A 100 4.38 -4.65 5.18
N ILE A 101 4.01 -3.76 4.24
CA ILE A 101 2.69 -3.15 4.14
C ILE A 101 1.79 -3.92 3.15
N SER A 102 2.02 -5.22 2.98
CA SER A 102 1.15 -6.08 2.17
C SER A 102 -0.35 -5.95 2.53
N PRO A 103 -0.78 -5.77 3.80
CA PRO A 103 -2.19 -5.53 4.08
C PRO A 103 -2.73 -4.27 3.39
N GLN A 104 -1.98 -3.16 3.41
CA GLN A 104 -2.38 -1.89 2.79
C GLN A 104 -2.42 -1.97 1.26
N ILE A 105 -1.45 -2.67 0.64
CA ILE A 105 -1.49 -2.98 -0.81
C ILE A 105 -2.75 -3.80 -1.13
N LEU A 106 -3.07 -4.82 -0.32
CA LEU A 106 -4.22 -5.68 -0.55
C LEU A 106 -5.55 -4.93 -0.39
N VAL A 107 -5.68 -4.04 0.61
CA VAL A 107 -6.83 -3.14 0.68
C VAL A 107 -6.90 -2.30 -0.59
N THR A 108 -5.79 -1.68 -1.00
CA THR A 108 -5.74 -0.85 -2.21
C THR A 108 -6.20 -1.60 -3.45
N LEU A 109 -5.73 -2.83 -3.64
CA LEU A 109 -6.14 -3.72 -4.72
C LEU A 109 -7.63 -4.08 -4.64
N SER A 110 -8.19 -4.24 -3.45
CA SER A 110 -9.64 -4.52 -3.28
C SER A 110 -10.55 -3.40 -3.77
N PHE A 111 -10.06 -2.15 -3.79
CA PHE A 111 -10.75 -1.00 -4.38
C PHE A 111 -10.45 -0.79 -5.87
N SER A 112 -9.29 -1.28 -6.34
CA SER A 112 -8.71 -0.87 -7.63
C SER A 112 -8.79 -1.95 -8.72
N ASP A 113 -8.72 -3.22 -8.34
CA ASP A 113 -8.68 -4.36 -9.26
C ASP A 113 -10.04 -5.06 -9.33
N THR A 114 -10.64 -5.07 -10.52
CA THR A 114 -11.92 -5.75 -10.78
C THR A 114 -11.83 -7.27 -10.62
N GLU A 115 -10.62 -7.85 -10.74
CA GLU A 115 -10.35 -9.28 -10.60
C GLU A 115 -9.86 -9.65 -9.18
N PHE A 116 -9.88 -8.70 -8.23
CA PHE A 116 -9.32 -8.88 -6.89
C PHE A 116 -9.81 -10.17 -6.21
N LYS A 117 -11.13 -10.44 -6.27
CA LYS A 117 -11.72 -11.62 -5.61
C LYS A 117 -11.20 -12.93 -6.20
N GLU A 118 -11.04 -13.02 -7.51
CA GLU A 118 -10.56 -14.23 -8.18
C GLU A 118 -9.09 -14.49 -7.85
N LYS A 119 -8.23 -13.47 -7.99
CA LYS A 119 -6.80 -13.55 -7.67
C LYS A 119 -6.58 -13.90 -6.20
N SER A 120 -7.35 -13.29 -5.30
CA SER A 120 -7.26 -13.57 -3.86
C SER A 120 -7.66 -15.00 -3.51
N LYS A 121 -8.73 -15.54 -4.11
CA LYS A 121 -9.13 -16.94 -3.92
C LYS A 121 -8.04 -17.91 -4.39
N LYS A 122 -7.42 -17.61 -5.54
CA LYS A 122 -6.30 -18.41 -6.05
C LYS A 122 -5.14 -18.44 -5.05
N ILE A 123 -4.75 -17.28 -4.52
CA ILE A 123 -3.71 -17.14 -3.49
C ILE A 123 -4.05 -17.91 -2.21
N LEU A 124 -5.31 -17.96 -1.78
CA LEU A 124 -5.71 -18.75 -0.60
C LEU A 124 -5.72 -20.27 -0.88
N SER A 125 -6.02 -20.69 -2.10
CA SER A 125 -6.04 -22.12 -2.48
C SER A 125 -4.65 -22.69 -2.80
N GLU A 126 -3.71 -21.83 -3.18
CA GLU A 126 -2.34 -22.20 -3.52
C GLU A 126 -1.39 -21.81 -2.36
N SER A 127 -0.33 -22.57 -2.11
CA SER A 127 0.67 -22.12 -1.14
C SER A 127 1.44 -20.92 -1.72
N VAL A 128 1.21 -19.74 -1.15
CA VAL A 128 1.95 -18.52 -1.52
C VAL A 128 3.39 -18.67 -1.10
N LYS A 129 4.31 -18.42 -2.02
CA LYS A 129 5.74 -18.35 -1.71
C LYS A 129 6.27 -16.98 -2.05
N ILE A 130 6.80 -16.27 -1.05
CA ILE A 130 7.36 -14.94 -1.30
C ILE A 130 8.80 -15.04 -1.81
N ASP A 131 9.03 -14.44 -2.97
CA ASP A 131 10.33 -14.32 -3.61
C ASP A 131 11.06 -13.05 -3.15
N TYR A 132 11.50 -13.06 -1.89
CA TYR A 132 12.38 -12.02 -1.36
C TYR A 132 13.79 -12.15 -1.90
N SER A 133 14.40 -11.02 -2.29
CA SER A 133 15.84 -10.95 -2.51
C SER A 133 16.62 -11.24 -1.22
N VAL A 134 17.90 -11.57 -1.35
CA VAL A 134 18.79 -11.74 -0.18
C VAL A 134 19.27 -10.35 0.26
N LEU A 135 18.97 -9.96 1.50
CA LEU A 135 19.45 -8.73 2.14
C LEU A 135 20.13 -9.09 3.46
N SER A 136 21.03 -8.22 3.94
CA SER A 136 21.52 -8.33 5.32
C SER A 136 20.39 -8.11 6.34
N GLU A 137 20.55 -8.58 7.58
CA GLU A 137 19.53 -8.41 8.62
C GLU A 137 19.21 -6.92 8.90
N ILE A 138 20.22 -6.06 8.84
CA ILE A 138 20.07 -4.61 9.03
C ILE A 138 19.25 -4.00 7.89
N GLU A 139 19.63 -4.29 6.63
CA GLU A 139 18.90 -3.81 5.46
C GLU A 139 17.48 -4.36 5.45
N HIS A 140 17.30 -5.64 5.79
CA HIS A 140 15.99 -6.25 5.95
C HIS A 140 15.13 -5.47 6.94
N HIS A 141 15.65 -5.19 8.14
CA HIS A 141 14.92 -4.47 9.18
C HIS A 141 14.49 -3.07 8.73
N VAL A 142 15.39 -2.35 8.04
CA VAL A 142 15.14 -0.97 7.57
C VAL A 142 14.16 -0.92 6.39
N SER A 143 14.31 -1.84 5.43
CA SER A 143 13.59 -1.87 4.14
C SER A 143 12.27 -2.63 4.19
N ARG A 144 12.23 -3.74 4.93
CA ARG A 144 11.10 -4.69 5.00
C ARG A 144 10.44 -4.72 6.37
N GLY A 145 10.85 -3.83 7.28
CA GLY A 145 10.38 -3.85 8.67
C GLY A 145 10.99 -5.00 9.46
N GLY A 146 10.64 -5.07 10.75
CA GLY A 146 11.17 -6.07 11.69
C GLY A 146 10.62 -7.49 11.50
N THR A 147 9.75 -7.72 10.51
CA THR A 147 8.98 -8.95 10.37
C THR A 147 9.74 -9.99 9.54
N PRO A 148 10.08 -11.18 10.07
CA PRO A 148 10.78 -12.23 9.33
C PRO A 148 10.05 -12.68 8.05
N LYS A 149 10.81 -13.20 7.08
CA LYS A 149 10.29 -13.75 5.81
C LYS A 149 9.16 -14.78 6.02
N SER A 150 9.27 -15.64 7.05
CA SER A 150 8.29 -16.68 7.38
C SER A 150 6.93 -16.14 7.83
N ILE A 151 6.85 -14.87 8.24
CA ILE A 151 5.62 -14.22 8.70
C ILE A 151 4.88 -13.55 7.54
N ALA A 152 5.59 -13.09 6.51
CA ALA A 152 5.01 -12.31 5.43
C ALA A 152 3.94 -13.07 4.61
N GLU A 153 4.14 -14.39 4.39
CA GLU A 153 3.15 -15.25 3.72
C GLU A 153 1.87 -15.37 4.56
N LYS A 154 2.01 -15.67 5.85
CA LYS A 154 0.89 -15.77 6.78
C LYS A 154 0.16 -14.43 6.94
N LYS A 155 0.88 -13.31 6.88
CA LYS A 155 0.32 -11.94 6.88
C LYS A 155 -0.57 -11.67 5.68
N ILE A 156 -0.14 -12.09 4.48
CA ILE A 156 -0.96 -12.01 3.26
C ILE A 156 -2.23 -12.84 3.42
N ILE A 157 -2.12 -14.10 3.86
CA ILE A 157 -3.26 -15.01 4.04
C ILE A 157 -4.29 -14.40 5.02
N ALA A 158 -3.84 -13.94 6.19
CA ALA A 158 -4.72 -13.32 7.19
C ALA A 158 -5.40 -12.05 6.66
N SER A 159 -4.70 -11.26 5.83
CA SER A 159 -5.27 -10.06 5.19
C SER A 159 -6.36 -10.42 4.17
N LEU A 160 -6.13 -11.47 3.37
CA LEU A 160 -7.09 -11.94 2.37
C LEU A 160 -8.33 -12.59 2.99
N ASP A 161 -8.17 -13.33 4.08
CA ASP A 161 -9.28 -13.88 4.85
C ASP A 161 -10.23 -12.77 5.31
N TYR A 162 -9.68 -11.67 5.82
CA TYR A 162 -10.49 -10.50 6.16
C TYR A 162 -11.15 -9.86 4.93
N LEU A 163 -10.39 -9.57 3.87
CA LEU A 163 -10.93 -8.87 2.69
C LEU A 163 -11.99 -9.66 1.91
N LEU A 164 -11.94 -10.99 1.96
CA LEU A 164 -12.90 -11.85 1.27
C LEU A 164 -14.05 -12.30 2.15
N ASN A 165 -13.77 -12.61 3.42
CA ASN A 165 -14.69 -13.34 4.29
C ASN A 165 -15.01 -12.60 5.60
N ASP A 166 -14.43 -11.42 5.83
CA ASP A 166 -14.55 -10.65 7.07
C ASP A 166 -14.06 -11.41 8.32
N ILE A 167 -13.07 -12.30 8.14
CA ILE A 167 -12.49 -13.12 9.21
C ILE A 167 -11.15 -12.53 9.64
N ILE A 168 -10.99 -12.27 10.95
CA ILE A 168 -9.72 -11.82 11.55
C ILE A 168 -9.04 -13.02 12.21
N ASN A 169 -8.06 -13.61 11.52
CA ASN A 169 -7.28 -14.76 11.98
C ASN A 169 -5.88 -14.33 12.47
N ASP A 170 -5.80 -13.31 13.31
CA ASP A 170 -4.52 -12.74 13.73
C ASP A 170 -3.75 -13.60 14.74
N SER A 171 -2.43 -13.56 14.62
CA SER A 171 -1.49 -14.22 15.53
C SER A 171 -0.15 -13.50 15.50
N SER A 172 0.75 -13.85 16.43
CA SER A 172 2.15 -13.41 16.37
C SER A 172 2.82 -13.81 15.05
N ASP A 173 2.38 -14.92 14.47
CA ASP A 173 2.96 -15.52 13.28
C ASP A 173 2.54 -14.86 11.96
N ASN A 174 1.61 -13.90 12.01
CA ASN A 174 1.14 -13.17 10.83
C ASN A 174 1.16 -11.65 11.00
N ASP A 175 1.81 -11.14 12.07
CA ASP A 175 1.99 -9.70 12.31
C ASP A 175 0.65 -8.93 12.23
N ALA A 176 -0.40 -9.54 12.79
CA ALA A 176 -1.77 -9.03 12.81
C ALA A 176 -2.30 -8.55 11.43
N GLY A 177 -1.97 -9.28 10.36
CA GLY A 177 -2.32 -8.92 8.99
C GLY A 177 -3.81 -8.61 8.78
N GLY A 178 -4.71 -9.38 9.40
CA GLY A 178 -6.16 -9.17 9.35
C GLY A 178 -6.59 -7.86 10.01
N SER A 179 -6.14 -7.59 11.24
CA SER A 179 -6.47 -6.34 11.94
C SER A 179 -5.88 -5.10 11.28
N ILE A 180 -4.64 -5.17 10.76
CA ILE A 180 -4.04 -4.06 10.01
C ILE A 180 -4.89 -3.77 8.77
N CYS A 181 -5.27 -4.81 8.03
CA CYS A 181 -6.11 -4.69 6.85
C CYS A 181 -7.48 -4.06 7.19
N LYS A 182 -8.11 -4.52 8.27
CA LYS A 182 -9.37 -3.97 8.78
C LYS A 182 -9.25 -2.50 9.15
N GLY A 183 -8.30 -2.17 10.01
CA GLY A 183 -8.11 -0.80 10.49
C GLY A 183 -7.86 0.17 9.34
N TRP A 184 -6.97 -0.21 8.41
CA TRP A 184 -6.65 0.63 7.26
C TRP A 184 -7.84 0.81 6.32
N LYS A 185 -8.59 -0.26 6.02
CA LYS A 185 -9.81 -0.19 5.21
C LYS A 185 -10.89 0.68 5.85
N GLU A 186 -11.17 0.49 7.13
CA GLU A 186 -12.18 1.28 7.85
C GLU A 186 -11.80 2.77 7.91
N ASN A 187 -10.52 3.08 8.09
CA ASN A 187 -10.05 4.45 8.10
C ASN A 187 -10.13 5.08 6.71
N LEU A 188 -9.75 4.36 5.66
CA LEU A 188 -9.94 4.81 4.28
C LEU A 188 -11.43 5.08 3.97
N ASP A 189 -12.32 4.16 4.34
CA ASP A 189 -13.77 4.31 4.19
C ASP A 189 -14.29 5.56 4.94
N LYS A 190 -13.75 5.87 6.13
CA LYS A 190 -14.08 7.10 6.87
C LYS A 190 -13.61 8.36 6.14
N LEU A 191 -12.37 8.38 5.63
CA LEU A 191 -11.83 9.52 4.88
C LEU A 191 -12.65 9.82 3.63
N ILE A 192 -13.10 8.76 2.93
CA ILE A 192 -13.97 8.87 1.76
C ILE A 192 -15.32 9.45 2.15
N LYS A 193 -15.97 8.91 3.20
CA LYS A 193 -17.26 9.42 3.70
C LYS A 193 -17.19 10.88 4.15
N GLN A 194 -16.03 11.31 4.68
CA GLN A 194 -15.78 12.68 5.11
C GLN A 194 -15.33 13.61 3.98
N ASN A 195 -15.22 13.13 2.74
CA ASN A 195 -14.67 13.85 1.59
C ASN A 195 -13.24 14.39 1.79
N ILE A 196 -12.47 13.79 2.70
CA ILE A 196 -11.05 14.10 2.91
C ILE A 196 -10.20 13.43 1.84
N PHE A 197 -10.60 12.22 1.43
CA PHE A 197 -9.96 11.47 0.36
C PHE A 197 -11.00 11.15 -0.71
N LYS A 198 -10.69 11.40 -1.98
CA LYS A 198 -11.59 11.09 -3.08
C LYS A 198 -11.00 9.92 -3.87
N LEU A 199 -11.73 8.81 -3.86
CA LEU A 199 -11.50 7.81 -4.92
C LEU A 199 -11.98 8.45 -6.21
N GLU A 200 -11.10 8.59 -7.21
CA GLU A 200 -11.58 8.79 -8.56
C GLU A 200 -12.41 7.56 -8.95
N GLN A 201 -13.74 7.73 -8.90
CA GLN A 201 -14.72 6.75 -9.32
C GLN A 201 -15.26 7.20 -10.68
N PHE A 202 -15.24 6.26 -11.63
CA PHE A 202 -15.87 6.29 -12.96
C PHE A 202 -15.63 7.53 -13.81
#